data_AF-A0A1U9N5Z5-F1
#
_entry.id   AF-A0A1U9N5Z5-F1
#
_cell.length_a   1.000
_cell.length_b   1.000
_cell.length_c   1.000
_cell.angle_alpha   90.00
_cell.angle_beta   90.00
_cell.angle_gamma   90.00
#
_symmetry.space_group_name_H-M   'P 1'
#
loop_
_entity.id
_entity.type
_entity.pdbx_description
1 polymer ?
#
loop_
_entity_poly.entity_id
_entity_poly.type
_entity_poly.pdbx_seq_one_letter_code
_entity_poly.pdbx_strand_id
1 'polypeptide(L)'
;MLSVFGVLTYAPLSFSQSQSDEKVTTPAAVIDVVYAQQFFLREGYTHFWREEKPIVKNGTLVIFKVNPLLVVPRNIAEPVLYVGNQTAERLNSGSESGYVVAIVPGDVDLAKSRAWFGSAELPERVNEKVIAQETELANKQKIASLNADVVRSVTQQPIEMPDLATLLRDHVAELVLKYSPSEKALVDAWRLPVAIR
;
A
#
# COMPACT_ATOMS: atom_id res chain seq x y z
N MET A 1 -21.26 -69.12 -0.58
CA MET A 1 -22.05 -67.87 -0.72
C MET A 1 -21.70 -66.96 0.44
N LEU A 2 -21.63 -65.64 0.18
CA LEU A 2 -21.20 -64.53 1.05
C LEU A 2 -19.68 -64.42 1.28
N SER A 3 -19.03 -63.25 1.22
CA SER A 3 -19.26 -61.96 0.55
C SER A 3 -17.93 -61.22 0.75
N VAL A 4 -17.30 -60.76 -0.34
CA VAL A 4 -16.02 -60.04 -0.32
C VAL A 4 -16.30 -58.59 0.08
N PHE A 5 -15.77 -58.14 1.22
CA PHE A 5 -15.69 -56.72 1.55
C PHE A 5 -14.35 -56.16 1.07
N GLY A 6 -14.39 -55.44 -0.04
CA GLY A 6 -13.26 -54.63 -0.52
C GLY A 6 -13.17 -53.35 0.29
N VAL A 7 -12.05 -53.16 1.00
CA VAL A 7 -11.72 -51.89 1.65
C VAL A 7 -11.05 -51.00 0.60
N LEU A 8 -11.78 -50.02 0.07
CA LEU A 8 -11.16 -48.93 -0.69
C LEU A 8 -10.43 -48.02 0.30
N THR A 9 -9.10 -48.13 0.33
CA THR A 9 -8.23 -47.15 0.99
C THR A 9 -8.18 -45.88 0.14
N TYR A 10 -8.86 -44.82 0.59
CA TYR A 10 -8.66 -43.48 0.07
C TYR A 10 -7.27 -43.00 0.51
N ALA A 11 -6.32 -42.96 -0.43
CA ALA A 11 -5.09 -42.21 -0.23
C ALA A 11 -5.42 -40.70 -0.31
N PRO A 12 -4.99 -39.87 0.65
CA PRO A 12 -5.10 -38.43 0.47
C PRO A 12 -4.17 -38.02 -0.67
N LEU A 13 -4.73 -37.37 -1.69
CA LEU A 13 -3.97 -36.62 -2.68
C LEU A 13 -3.19 -35.53 -1.93
N SER A 14 -1.90 -35.77 -1.68
CA SER A 14 -0.97 -34.72 -1.31
C SER A 14 -0.92 -33.73 -2.49
N PHE A 15 -1.59 -32.60 -2.33
CA PHE A 15 -1.30 -31.40 -3.11
C PHE A 15 0.14 -31.01 -2.81
N SER A 16 1.07 -31.49 -3.64
CA SER A 16 2.40 -30.91 -3.73
C SER A 16 2.22 -29.51 -4.34
N GLN A 17 2.02 -28.50 -3.49
CA GLN A 17 2.16 -27.11 -3.90
C GLN A 17 3.60 -26.89 -4.35
N SER A 18 3.88 -27.07 -5.64
CA SER A 18 4.97 -26.37 -6.29
C SER A 18 4.55 -24.92 -6.50
N GLN A 19 4.32 -24.20 -5.40
CA GLN A 19 4.30 -22.75 -5.44
C GLN A 19 5.77 -22.36 -5.52
N SER A 20 6.23 -22.03 -6.73
CA SER A 20 7.57 -21.50 -6.93
C SER A 20 7.82 -20.38 -5.93
N ASP A 21 8.87 -20.52 -5.12
CA ASP A 21 9.39 -19.52 -4.18
C ASP A 21 9.81 -18.24 -4.92
N GLU A 22 8.86 -17.46 -5.43
CA GLU A 22 9.15 -16.15 -6.00
C GLU A 22 9.49 -15.19 -4.85
N LYS A 23 10.77 -15.19 -4.47
CA LYS A 23 11.29 -14.27 -3.47
C LYS A 23 11.42 -12.89 -4.09
N VAL A 24 10.42 -12.04 -3.86
CA VAL A 24 10.51 -10.62 -4.23
C VAL A 24 11.51 -9.94 -3.30
N THR A 25 12.55 -9.33 -3.87
CA THR A 25 13.59 -8.60 -3.13
C THR A 25 13.42 -7.10 -3.28
N THR A 26 13.66 -6.36 -2.19
CA THR A 26 13.67 -4.90 -2.19
C THR A 26 15.08 -4.35 -2.50
N PRO A 27 15.20 -3.18 -3.14
CA PRO A 27 14.12 -2.31 -3.55
C PRO A 27 13.39 -2.82 -4.80
N ALA A 28 12.06 -2.71 -4.80
CA ALA A 28 11.18 -3.20 -5.86
C ALA A 28 10.22 -2.09 -6.31
N ALA A 29 10.14 -1.85 -7.62
CA ALA A 29 9.23 -0.86 -8.18
C ALA A 29 7.76 -1.25 -7.94
N VAL A 30 6.88 -0.26 -7.80
CA VAL A 30 5.44 -0.51 -8.00
C VAL A 30 5.19 -0.88 -9.46
N ILE A 31 4.12 -1.63 -9.73
CA ILE A 31 3.79 -2.08 -11.09
C ILE A 31 3.17 -0.94 -11.87
N ASP A 32 2.21 -0.23 -11.27
CA ASP A 32 1.49 0.87 -11.93
C ASP A 32 0.82 1.80 -10.92
N VAL A 33 0.34 2.95 -11.39
CA VAL A 33 -0.56 3.87 -10.67
C VAL A 33 -1.91 3.91 -11.36
N VAL A 34 -2.98 3.63 -10.61
CA VAL A 34 -4.35 3.53 -11.16
C VAL A 34 -5.28 4.62 -10.67
N TYR A 35 -4.80 5.44 -9.74
CA TYR A 35 -5.52 6.58 -9.18
C TYR A 35 -4.53 7.55 -8.55
N ALA A 36 -4.74 8.85 -8.78
CA ALA A 36 -4.02 9.90 -8.08
C ALA A 36 -4.97 11.08 -7.82
N GLN A 37 -4.97 11.61 -6.61
CA GLN A 37 -5.81 12.76 -6.27
C GLN A 37 -5.17 13.58 -5.16
N GLN A 38 -4.96 14.86 -5.41
CA GLN A 38 -4.53 15.78 -4.36
C GLN A 38 -5.64 15.99 -3.33
N PHE A 39 -5.27 16.08 -2.06
CA PHE A 39 -6.18 16.44 -0.99
C PHE A 39 -5.60 17.56 -0.12
N PHE A 40 -6.52 18.31 0.50
CA PHE A 40 -6.22 19.32 1.50
C PHE A 40 -7.10 19.08 2.73
N LEU A 41 -6.51 19.14 3.91
CA LEU A 41 -7.17 18.98 5.20
C LEU A 41 -7.19 20.31 5.94
N ARG A 42 -8.31 20.63 6.57
CA ARG A 42 -8.40 21.80 7.48
C ARG A 42 -7.61 21.52 8.76
N GLU A 43 -7.79 20.33 9.31
CA GLU A 43 -7.03 19.79 10.44
C GLU A 43 -6.00 18.77 9.95
N GLY A 44 -4.72 19.04 10.25
CA GLY A 44 -3.64 18.15 9.86
C GLY A 44 -3.54 16.94 10.79
N TYR A 45 -2.99 15.83 10.28
CA TYR A 45 -2.78 14.61 11.05
C TYR A 45 -1.28 14.30 11.18
N THR A 46 -0.90 13.46 12.15
CA THR A 46 0.48 13.02 12.30
C THR A 46 0.79 11.87 11.35
N HIS A 47 1.77 12.05 10.47
CA HIS A 47 2.24 10.97 9.61
C HIS A 47 3.19 10.04 10.37
N PHE A 48 2.81 8.77 10.47
CA PHE A 48 3.54 7.82 11.33
C PHE A 48 4.73 7.16 10.66
N TRP A 49 4.82 7.14 9.32
CA TRP A 49 5.90 6.50 8.54
C TRP A 49 7.19 7.32 8.44
N ARG A 50 7.47 8.13 9.47
CA ARG A 50 8.68 8.92 9.63
C ARG A 50 9.04 9.09 11.10
N GLU A 51 10.34 9.08 11.39
CA GLU A 51 10.89 9.38 12.71
C GLU A 51 10.43 10.76 13.19
N GLU A 52 10.42 11.75 12.30
CA GLU A 52 10.10 13.14 12.64
C GLU A 52 8.60 13.40 12.88
N LYS A 53 7.74 12.43 12.53
CA LYS A 53 6.28 12.51 12.71
C LYS A 53 5.66 13.84 12.25
N PRO A 54 5.88 14.25 10.98
CA PRO A 54 5.40 15.55 10.51
C PRO A 54 3.88 15.63 10.52
N ILE A 55 3.37 16.85 10.70
CA ILE A 55 1.94 17.14 10.55
C ILE A 55 1.63 17.34 9.06
N VAL A 56 0.68 16.56 8.54
CA VAL A 56 0.26 16.55 7.15
C VAL A 56 -1.08 17.25 7.01
N LYS A 57 -1.11 18.33 6.23
CA LYS A 57 -2.34 19.05 5.84
C LYS A 57 -2.69 18.92 4.37
N ASN A 58 -1.74 18.51 3.53
CA ASN A 58 -1.96 18.26 2.13
C ASN A 58 -1.11 17.08 1.68
N GLY A 59 -1.54 16.45 0.61
CA GLY A 59 -0.84 15.31 0.04
C GLY A 59 -1.54 14.81 -1.20
N THR A 60 -1.08 13.66 -1.69
CA THR A 60 -1.72 12.94 -2.78
C THR A 60 -2.19 11.58 -2.30
N LEU A 61 -3.49 11.33 -2.43
CA LEU A 61 -4.09 10.01 -2.30
C LEU A 61 -3.82 9.23 -3.59
N VAL A 62 -3.15 8.10 -3.48
CA VAL A 62 -2.73 7.28 -4.62
C VAL A 62 -3.17 5.85 -4.45
N ILE A 63 -3.40 5.18 -5.58
CA ILE A 63 -3.57 3.72 -5.60
C ILE A 63 -2.53 3.14 -6.55
N PHE A 64 -1.65 2.32 -5.99
CA PHE A 64 -0.65 1.59 -6.75
C PHE A 64 -1.09 0.15 -6.97
N LYS A 65 -0.84 -0.35 -8.18
CA LYS A 65 -0.77 -1.79 -8.42
C LYS A 65 0.63 -2.26 -8.01
N VAL A 66 0.71 -3.33 -7.23
CA VAL A 66 1.96 -3.82 -6.63
C VAL A 66 2.07 -5.34 -6.77
N ASN A 67 3.27 -5.87 -6.53
CA ASN A 67 3.40 -7.31 -6.29
C ASN A 67 2.85 -7.63 -4.89
N PRO A 68 1.81 -8.48 -4.76
CA PRO A 68 1.16 -8.75 -3.47
C PRO A 68 2.12 -9.34 -2.41
N LEU A 69 3.19 -10.02 -2.82
CA LEU A 69 4.19 -10.60 -1.91
C LEU A 69 4.99 -9.54 -1.13
N LEU A 70 5.01 -8.29 -1.62
CA LEU A 70 5.64 -7.15 -0.93
C LEU A 70 4.80 -6.62 0.23
N VAL A 71 3.50 -6.92 0.26
CA VAL A 71 2.54 -6.31 1.18
C VAL A 71 1.75 -7.33 2.01
N VAL A 72 2.22 -8.57 2.03
CA VAL A 72 1.79 -9.58 3.02
C VAL A 72 2.13 -9.06 4.42
N PRO A 73 1.14 -8.94 5.33
CA PRO A 73 1.37 -8.47 6.69
C PRO A 73 2.42 -9.30 7.42
N ARG A 74 3.29 -8.64 8.20
CA ARG A 74 4.36 -9.30 8.95
C ARG A 74 4.35 -8.84 10.40
N ASN A 75 4.71 -9.74 11.31
CA ASN A 75 4.90 -9.42 12.73
C ASN A 75 6.25 -8.71 13.02
N ILE A 76 6.95 -8.27 11.97
CA ILE A 76 8.28 -7.64 12.01
C ILE A 76 8.29 -6.44 11.07
N ALA A 77 9.43 -5.76 10.96
CA ALA A 77 9.64 -4.70 9.98
C ALA A 77 9.12 -5.09 8.58
N GLU A 78 8.43 -4.15 7.94
CA GLU A 78 7.82 -4.33 6.63
C GLU A 78 8.51 -3.43 5.60
N PRO A 79 8.52 -3.83 4.31
CA PRO A 79 9.00 -2.96 3.24
C PRO A 79 8.32 -1.59 3.28
N VAL A 80 9.13 -0.54 3.31
CA VAL A 80 8.63 0.85 3.34
C VAL A 80 8.32 1.29 1.92
N LEU A 81 7.14 1.86 1.69
CA LEU A 81 6.77 2.43 0.39
C LEU A 81 7.31 3.87 0.30
N TYR A 82 8.11 4.13 -0.71
CA TYR A 82 8.66 5.45 -1.02
C TYR A 82 8.09 5.98 -2.33
N VAL A 83 7.89 7.30 -2.39
CA VAL A 83 7.51 8.03 -3.60
C VAL A 83 8.35 9.30 -3.68
N GLY A 84 9.13 9.44 -4.75
CA GLY A 84 10.08 10.54 -4.89
C GLY A 84 11.12 10.53 -3.76
N ASN A 85 11.11 11.56 -2.92
CA ASN A 85 11.99 11.71 -1.75
C ASN A 85 11.22 11.59 -0.43
N GLN A 86 10.11 10.84 -0.42
CA GLN A 86 9.25 10.75 0.74
C GLN A 86 8.68 9.35 0.96
N THR A 87 8.25 9.05 2.18
CA THR A 87 7.49 7.84 2.47
C THR A 87 6.02 8.03 2.10
N ALA A 88 5.37 6.93 1.72
CA ALA A 88 3.93 6.86 1.53
C ALA A 88 3.32 5.99 2.62
N GLU A 89 2.28 6.50 3.27
CA GLU A 89 1.55 5.79 4.31
C GLU A 89 0.47 4.91 3.68
N ARG A 90 0.67 3.59 3.79
CA ARG A 90 -0.30 2.58 3.32
C ARG A 90 -1.53 2.59 4.23
N LEU A 91 -2.71 2.65 3.61
CA LEU A 91 -3.99 2.67 4.31
C LEU A 91 -4.67 1.29 4.36
N ASN A 92 -4.27 0.37 3.48
CA ASN A 92 -4.75 -1.00 3.42
C ASN A 92 -3.56 -1.98 3.28
N SER A 93 -3.82 -3.28 3.39
CA SER A 93 -2.80 -4.31 3.15
C SER A 93 -2.53 -4.48 1.65
N GLY A 94 -3.57 -4.76 0.85
CA GLY A 94 -3.43 -5.05 -0.57
C GLY A 94 -2.82 -6.41 -0.91
N SER A 95 -2.62 -7.30 0.08
CA SER A 95 -1.99 -8.62 -0.13
C SER A 95 -2.83 -9.59 -0.96
N GLU A 96 -4.15 -9.45 -0.96
CA GLU A 96 -5.05 -10.28 -1.78
C GLU A 96 -5.34 -9.65 -3.15
N SER A 97 -5.49 -8.32 -3.21
CA SER A 97 -5.89 -7.60 -4.42
C SER A 97 -4.72 -7.17 -5.30
N GLY A 98 -3.52 -7.02 -4.72
CA GLY A 98 -2.38 -6.37 -5.36
C GLY A 98 -2.53 -4.86 -5.51
N TYR A 99 -3.48 -4.23 -4.80
CA TYR A 99 -3.70 -2.78 -4.82
C TYR A 99 -3.44 -2.16 -3.44
N VAL A 100 -2.57 -1.17 -3.42
CA VAL A 100 -2.23 -0.39 -2.22
C VAL A 100 -2.77 1.02 -2.38
N VAL A 101 -3.69 1.38 -1.49
CA VAL A 101 -4.16 2.74 -1.27
C VAL A 101 -3.21 3.41 -0.28
N ALA A 102 -2.66 4.55 -0.63
CA ALA A 102 -1.68 5.24 0.21
C ALA A 102 -1.82 6.76 0.16
N ILE A 103 -1.32 7.42 1.20
CA ILE A 103 -1.13 8.88 1.25
C ILE A 103 0.35 9.20 1.07
N VAL A 104 0.65 10.06 0.11
CA VAL A 104 1.96 10.68 -0.05
C VAL A 104 1.89 12.11 0.49
N PRO A 105 2.60 12.45 1.57
CA PRO A 105 2.57 13.80 2.13
C PRO A 105 3.14 14.87 1.18
N GLY A 106 2.52 16.06 1.19
CA GLY A 106 2.99 17.23 0.46
C GLY A 106 2.73 17.21 -1.05
N ASP A 107 3.34 18.18 -1.74
CA ASP A 107 3.15 18.39 -3.18
C ASP A 107 4.15 17.55 -3.98
N VAL A 108 3.78 16.30 -4.25
CA VAL A 108 4.61 15.38 -5.05
C VAL A 108 4.19 15.40 -6.51
N ASP A 109 5.16 15.66 -7.40
CA ASP A 109 5.00 15.47 -8.84
C ASP A 109 5.15 13.97 -9.18
N LEU A 110 4.04 13.24 -9.13
CA LEU A 110 4.01 11.80 -9.42
C LEU A 110 4.53 11.46 -10.83
N ALA A 111 4.34 12.36 -11.80
CA ALA A 111 4.77 12.13 -13.18
C ALA A 111 6.30 12.17 -13.36
N LYS A 112 7.01 12.78 -12.41
CA LYS A 112 8.49 12.81 -12.36
C LYS A 112 9.05 11.90 -11.27
N SER A 113 8.22 11.49 -10.33
CA SER A 113 8.62 10.66 -9.20
C SER A 113 8.60 9.18 -9.57
N ARG A 114 9.49 8.43 -8.93
CA ARG A 114 9.41 6.96 -8.88
C ARG A 114 8.63 6.56 -7.63
N ALA A 115 8.06 5.36 -7.65
CA ALA A 115 7.43 4.74 -6.49
C ALA A 115 7.97 3.31 -6.32
N TRP A 116 8.40 2.96 -5.11
CA TRP A 116 9.04 1.67 -4.85
C TRP A 116 8.93 1.26 -3.40
N PHE A 117 8.98 -0.05 -3.16
CA PHE A 117 9.21 -0.62 -1.84
C PHE A 117 10.71 -0.70 -1.59
N GLY A 118 11.20 -0.02 -0.56
CA GLY A 118 12.58 -0.13 -0.09
C GLY A 118 12.75 -1.24 0.94
N SER A 119 13.90 -1.24 1.62
CA SER A 119 14.20 -2.20 2.69
C SER A 119 13.13 -2.22 3.78
N ALA A 120 13.00 -3.36 4.46
CA ALA A 120 12.12 -3.48 5.60
C ALA A 120 12.65 -2.66 6.78
N GLU A 121 11.83 -1.76 7.31
CA GLU A 121 12.21 -0.88 8.42
C GLU A 121 10.98 -0.54 9.29
N LEU A 122 11.24 -0.08 10.52
CA LEU A 122 10.21 0.42 11.41
C LEU A 122 9.96 1.93 11.18
N PRO A 123 8.70 2.39 11.24
CA PRO A 123 8.35 3.79 11.01
C PRO A 123 9.20 4.81 11.79
N GLU A 124 9.50 4.53 13.06
CA GLU A 124 10.29 5.38 13.95
C GLU A 124 11.79 5.45 13.64
N ARG A 125 12.26 4.68 12.64
CA ARG A 125 13.66 4.68 12.19
C ARG A 125 13.83 5.28 10.80
N VAL A 126 12.74 5.64 10.13
CA VAL A 126 12.79 6.23 8.79
C VAL A 126 12.91 7.74 8.90
N ASN A 127 14.11 8.26 8.67
CA ASN A 127 14.40 9.69 8.57
C ASN A 127 14.96 10.06 7.19
N GLU A 128 15.27 11.34 6.99
CA GLU A 128 15.82 11.84 5.73
C GLU A 128 17.08 11.10 5.26
N LYS A 129 17.95 10.69 6.18
CA LYS A 129 19.16 9.93 5.85
C LYS A 129 18.82 8.54 5.32
N VAL A 130 17.86 7.85 5.94
CA VAL A 130 17.38 6.55 5.47
C VAL A 130 16.71 6.68 4.10
N ILE A 131 15.86 7.69 3.90
CA ILE A 131 15.23 7.97 2.61
C ILE A 131 16.29 8.18 1.50
N ALA A 132 17.34 8.95 1.79
CA ALA A 132 18.44 9.17 0.84
C ALA A 132 19.18 7.86 0.53
N GLN A 133 19.44 7.00 1.53
CA GLN A 133 20.07 5.69 1.31
C GLN A 133 19.21 4.78 0.44
N GLU A 134 17.91 4.70 0.71
CA GLU A 134 16.96 3.90 -0.09
C GLU A 134 16.81 4.44 -1.52
N THR A 135 16.90 5.76 -1.69
CA THR A 135 16.93 6.39 -3.02
C THR A 135 18.15 5.96 -3.82
N GLU A 136 19.32 5.89 -3.19
CA GLU A 136 20.55 5.39 -3.82
C GLU A 136 20.47 3.90 -4.17
N LEU A 137 19.82 3.08 -3.33
CA LEU A 137 19.57 1.68 -3.65
C LEU A 137 18.62 1.54 -4.86
N ALA A 138 17.57 2.35 -4.92
CA ALA A 138 16.66 2.39 -6.07
C ALA A 138 17.35 2.86 -7.35
N ASN A 139 18.28 3.83 -7.25
CA ASN A 139 19.13 4.26 -8.37
C ASN A 139 19.98 3.10 -8.91
N LYS A 140 20.62 2.34 -8.02
CA LYS A 140 21.43 1.17 -8.41
C LYS A 140 20.60 0.08 -9.10
N GLN A 141 19.35 -0.11 -8.68
CA GLN A 141 18.39 -1.01 -9.33
C GLN A 141 17.71 -0.40 -10.57
N LYS A 142 18.05 0.84 -10.95
CA LYS A 142 17.50 1.54 -12.11
C LYS A 142 15.97 1.61 -12.10
N ILE A 143 15.37 1.75 -10.91
CA ILE A 143 13.92 1.92 -10.79
C ILE A 143 13.53 3.25 -11.45
N ALA A 144 12.71 3.15 -12.49
CA ALA A 144 12.27 4.30 -13.27
C ALA A 144 11.18 5.11 -12.55
N SER A 145 11.02 6.36 -12.99
CA SER A 145 9.84 7.17 -12.64
C SER A 145 8.56 6.56 -13.20
N LEU A 146 7.41 6.91 -12.60
CA LEU A 146 6.10 6.52 -13.10
C LEU A 146 5.87 7.08 -14.50
N ASN A 147 5.06 6.37 -15.30
CA ASN A 147 4.72 6.83 -16.63
C ASN A 147 3.85 8.11 -16.54
N ALA A 148 4.38 9.22 -17.06
CA ALA A 148 3.76 10.54 -17.01
C ALA A 148 2.35 10.57 -17.64
N ASP A 149 2.13 9.85 -18.74
CA ASP A 149 0.83 9.82 -19.43
C ASP A 149 -0.19 9.00 -18.65
N VAL A 150 0.24 7.89 -18.03
CA VAL A 150 -0.61 7.11 -17.12
C VAL A 150 -1.01 7.97 -15.93
N VAL A 151 -0.05 8.60 -15.24
CA VAL A 151 -0.32 9.53 -14.11
C VAL A 151 -1.35 10.57 -14.53
N ARG A 152 -1.17 11.24 -15.69
CA ARG A 152 -2.08 12.28 -16.16
C ARG A 152 -3.49 11.75 -16.41
N SER A 153 -3.62 10.53 -16.94
CA SER A 153 -4.92 9.90 -17.24
C SER A 153 -5.69 9.44 -16.00
N VAL A 154 -5.00 9.13 -14.89
CA VAL A 154 -5.62 8.66 -13.64
C VAL A 154 -5.72 9.75 -12.57
N THR A 155 -5.21 10.95 -12.87
CA THR A 155 -5.28 12.10 -11.96
C THR A 155 -6.69 12.66 -11.89
N GLN A 156 -7.21 12.78 -10.68
CA GLN A 156 -8.53 13.32 -10.38
C GLN A 156 -8.44 14.80 -9.95
N GLN A 157 -9.60 15.45 -9.88
CA GLN A 157 -9.69 16.80 -9.33
C GLN A 157 -9.34 16.81 -7.83
N PRO A 158 -8.61 17.83 -7.34
CA PRO A 158 -8.30 17.94 -5.91
C PRO A 158 -9.54 18.00 -5.03
N ILE A 159 -9.42 17.54 -3.79
CA ILE A 159 -10.49 17.56 -2.79
C ILE A 159 -10.06 18.27 -1.51
N GLU A 160 -11.03 18.89 -0.85
CA GLU A 160 -10.86 19.42 0.51
C GLU A 160 -11.67 18.60 1.49
N MET A 161 -11.07 18.27 2.63
CA MET A 161 -11.73 17.53 3.71
C MET A 161 -11.47 18.24 5.06
N PRO A 162 -12.37 18.06 6.05
CA PRO A 162 -12.16 18.60 7.39
C PRO A 162 -10.89 18.03 8.05
N ASP A 163 -10.74 16.72 8.04
CA ASP A 163 -9.70 15.98 8.76
C ASP A 163 -9.43 14.62 8.08
N LEU A 164 -8.44 13.88 8.59
CA LEU A 164 -8.12 12.54 8.09
C LEU A 164 -9.29 11.56 8.27
N ALA A 165 -10.01 11.62 9.39
CA ALA A 165 -11.10 10.67 9.67
C ALA A 165 -12.21 10.76 8.61
N THR A 166 -12.57 11.98 8.23
CA THR A 166 -13.55 12.28 7.18
C THR A 166 -13.04 11.83 5.81
N LEU A 167 -11.77 12.11 5.48
CA LEU A 167 -11.14 11.61 4.25
C LEU A 167 -11.21 10.08 4.17
N LEU A 168 -10.87 9.38 5.27
CA LEU A 168 -10.89 7.91 5.32
C LEU A 168 -12.31 7.34 5.15
N ARG A 169 -13.26 7.87 5.95
CA ARG A 169 -14.63 7.37 6.03
C ARG A 169 -15.43 7.59 4.75
N ASP A 170 -15.35 8.80 4.21
CA ASP A 170 -16.28 9.27 3.18
C ASP A 170 -15.71 9.12 1.77
N HIS A 171 -14.38 9.00 1.64
CA HIS A 171 -13.72 8.96 0.34
C HIS A 171 -12.82 7.74 0.14
N VAL A 172 -11.84 7.51 1.01
CA VAL A 172 -10.91 6.37 0.86
C VAL A 172 -11.64 5.03 0.98
N ALA A 173 -12.67 4.95 1.83
CA ALA A 173 -13.54 3.79 1.95
C ALA A 173 -14.07 3.28 0.60
N GLU A 174 -14.55 4.18 -0.27
CA GLU A 174 -15.08 3.81 -1.59
C GLU A 174 -13.98 3.30 -2.52
N LEU A 175 -12.77 3.87 -2.41
CA LEU A 175 -11.61 3.40 -3.16
C LEU A 175 -11.18 2.00 -2.71
N VAL A 176 -11.16 1.73 -1.41
CA VAL A 176 -10.84 0.39 -0.89
C VAL A 176 -11.89 -0.62 -1.34
N LEU A 177 -13.19 -0.30 -1.26
CA LEU A 177 -14.24 -1.21 -1.76
C LEU A 177 -14.12 -1.49 -3.27
N LYS A 178 -13.65 -0.50 -4.04
CA LYS A 178 -13.47 -0.65 -5.50
C LYS A 178 -12.23 -1.48 -5.87
N TYR A 179 -11.09 -1.24 -5.22
CA TYR A 179 -9.80 -1.83 -5.64
C TYR A 179 -9.34 -3.01 -4.77
N SER A 180 -9.81 -3.10 -3.52
CA SER A 180 -9.48 -4.15 -2.56
C SER A 180 -10.74 -4.61 -1.79
N PRO A 181 -11.76 -5.14 -2.49
CA PRO A 181 -13.06 -5.46 -1.88
C PRO A 181 -13.00 -6.49 -0.75
N SER A 182 -11.97 -7.34 -0.70
CA SER A 182 -11.78 -8.28 0.41
C SER A 182 -11.42 -7.59 1.73
N GLU A 183 -10.96 -6.35 1.70
CA GLU A 183 -10.67 -5.53 2.88
C GLU A 183 -11.91 -4.76 3.37
N LYS A 184 -13.12 -5.23 3.10
CA LYS A 184 -14.38 -4.60 3.56
C LYS A 184 -14.40 -4.33 5.07
N ALA A 185 -13.83 -5.23 5.88
CA ALA A 185 -13.81 -5.07 7.34
C ALA A 185 -13.04 -3.80 7.78
N LEU A 186 -11.99 -3.42 7.05
CA LEU A 186 -11.26 -2.16 7.27
C LEU A 186 -12.16 -0.95 7.00
N VAL A 187 -12.92 -1.00 5.90
CA VAL A 187 -13.86 0.06 5.52
C VAL A 187 -14.98 0.22 6.55
N ASP A 188 -15.52 -0.90 7.03
CA ASP A 188 -16.54 -0.89 8.08
C ASP A 188 -16.00 -0.23 9.36
N ALA A 189 -14.75 -0.51 9.74
CA ALA A 189 -14.11 0.10 10.91
C ALA A 189 -13.97 1.63 10.80
N TRP A 190 -13.63 2.16 9.63
CA TRP A 190 -13.57 3.62 9.40
C TRP A 190 -14.94 4.31 9.45
N ARG A 191 -16.02 3.55 9.21
CA ARG A 191 -17.40 4.06 9.20
C ARG A 191 -18.10 3.97 10.54
N LEU A 192 -17.52 3.28 11.52
CA LEU A 192 -18.09 3.23 12.86
C LEU A 192 -18.09 4.64 13.47
N PRO A 193 -19.20 5.08 14.09
CA PRO A 193 -19.20 6.33 14.83
C PRO A 193 -18.23 6.24 16.00
N VAL A 194 -17.34 7.22 16.12
CA VAL A 194 -16.49 7.34 17.31
C VAL A 194 -17.42 7.66 18.48
N ALA A 195 -17.47 6.77 19.47
CA ALA A 195 -18.26 7.01 20.68
C ALA A 195 -17.77 8.31 21.33
N ILE A 196 -18.63 9.33 21.35
CA ILE A 196 -18.38 10.57 22.08
C ILE A 196 -18.34 10.17 23.56
N ARG A 197 -17.16 10.29 24.18
CA ARG A 197 -17.01 10.21 25.64
C ARG A 197 -17.02 11.62 26.22
#